data_AF-A0A0A9XGZ8-F1
#
_entry.id   AF-A0A0A9XGZ8-F1
#
_cell.length_a   1.000
_cell.length_b   1.000
_cell.length_c   1.000
_cell.angle_alpha   90.00
_cell.angle_beta   90.00
_cell.angle_gamma   90.00
#
_symmetry.space_group_name_H-M   'P 1'
#
loop_
_entity.id
_entity.type
_entity.pdbx_description
1 polymer ?
#
loop_
_entity_poly.entity_id
_entity_poly.type
_entity_poly.pdbx_seq_one_letter_code
_entity_poly.pdbx_strand_id
1 'polypeptide(L)'
;ESQRIFRLQKQAIRIVCRKPAGSHARPLFVESKVLTMPAIYVLEVLKEIKKDSSSLTRRGDINMHLTRQADQIDVPRARLTKTQRHWMYLGLKMFNHLPSDLRHSEEKTFQKRIREKLLKECIYTVDGFWEVEF
;
A
#
# COMPACT_ATOMS: atom_id res chain seq x y z
N GLU A 1 -7.91 12.04 -14.55
CA GLU A 1 -7.17 10.86 -15.07
C GLU A 1 -7.29 9.56 -14.26
N SER A 2 -6.76 9.44 -13.04
CA SER A 2 -6.71 8.15 -12.31
C SER A 2 -8.07 7.46 -12.13
N GLN A 3 -9.13 8.22 -11.85
CA GLN A 3 -10.49 7.69 -11.74
C GLN A 3 -11.02 7.10 -13.05
N ARG A 4 -10.66 7.69 -14.20
CA ARG A 4 -11.06 7.20 -15.53
C ARG A 4 -10.41 5.85 -15.81
N ILE A 5 -9.11 5.73 -15.55
CA ILE A 5 -8.36 4.48 -15.70
C ILE A 5 -8.96 3.38 -14.81
N PHE A 6 -9.27 3.70 -13.55
CA PHE A 6 -9.87 2.69 -12.65
C PHE A 6 -11.28 2.26 -13.08
N ARG A 7 -12.09 3.18 -13.64
CA ARG A 7 -13.39 2.82 -14.25
C ARG A 7 -13.21 1.84 -15.42
N LEU A 8 -12.22 2.07 -16.28
CA LEU A 8 -11.88 1.15 -17.38
C LEU A 8 -11.39 -0.20 -16.87
N GLN A 9 -10.56 -0.25 -15.82
CA GLN A 9 -10.13 -1.51 -15.21
C GLN A 9 -11.33 -2.33 -14.70
N LYS A 10 -12.29 -1.70 -14.03
CA LYS A 10 -13.54 -2.34 -13.58
C LYS A 10 -14.42 -2.81 -14.74
N GLN A 11 -14.36 -2.15 -15.89
CA GLN A 11 -15.08 -2.60 -17.07
C GLN A 11 -14.38 -3.82 -17.69
N ALA A 12 -13.06 -3.78 -17.82
CA ALA A 12 -12.25 -4.88 -18.34
C ALA A 12 -12.43 -6.16 -17.52
N ILE A 13 -12.39 -6.08 -16.17
CA ILE A 13 -12.56 -7.27 -15.33
C ILE A 13 -13.95 -7.90 -15.52
N ARG A 14 -15.00 -7.10 -15.70
CA ARG A 14 -16.35 -7.61 -15.97
C ARG A 14 -16.46 -8.30 -17.32
N ILE A 15 -15.83 -7.74 -18.35
CA ILE A 15 -15.78 -8.34 -19.69
C ILE A 15 -15.06 -9.69 -19.63
N VAL A 16 -13.88 -9.73 -18.99
CA VAL A 16 -13.09 -10.97 -18.83
C VAL A 16 -13.88 -12.04 -18.08
N CYS A 17 -14.58 -11.67 -17.01
CA CYS A 17 -15.43 -12.59 -16.24
C CYS A 17 -16.81 -12.86 -16.87
N ARG A 18 -17.11 -12.31 -18.06
CA ARG A 18 -18.41 -12.39 -18.75
C ARG A 18 -19.59 -11.98 -17.86
N LYS A 19 -19.41 -10.95 -17.03
CA LYS A 19 -20.46 -10.40 -16.14
C LYS A 19 -21.09 -9.14 -16.75
N PRO A 20 -22.38 -8.87 -16.47
CA PRO A 20 -23.04 -7.64 -16.90
C PRO A 20 -22.33 -6.37 -16.37
N ALA A 21 -22.47 -5.25 -17.08
CA ALA A 21 -21.81 -3.99 -16.72
C ALA A 21 -22.15 -3.49 -15.29
N GLY A 22 -23.37 -3.77 -14.80
CA GLY A 22 -23.84 -3.40 -13.46
C GLY A 22 -23.34 -4.31 -12.33
N SER A 23 -22.68 -5.42 -12.63
CA SER A 23 -22.22 -6.38 -11.61
C SER A 23 -21.21 -5.76 -10.64
N HIS A 24 -21.19 -6.25 -9.39
CA HIS A 24 -20.20 -5.85 -8.41
C HIS A 24 -18.80 -6.29 -8.87
N ALA A 25 -17.90 -5.33 -9.09
CA ALA A 25 -16.56 -5.63 -9.60
C ALA A 25 -15.59 -6.13 -8.50
N ARG A 26 -15.85 -5.83 -7.21
CA ARG A 26 -14.97 -6.22 -6.09
C ARG A 26 -14.74 -7.75 -6.03
N PRO A 27 -15.79 -8.60 -5.99
CA PRO A 27 -15.58 -10.05 -5.98
C PRO A 27 -14.77 -10.55 -7.18
N LEU A 28 -15.00 -9.96 -8.36
CA LEU A 28 -14.32 -10.37 -9.60
C LEU A 28 -12.81 -10.12 -9.57
N PHE A 29 -12.35 -9.05 -8.92
CA PHE A 29 -10.92 -8.81 -8.72
C PHE A 29 -10.29 -9.90 -7.85
N VAL A 30 -10.94 -10.25 -6.73
CA VAL A 30 -10.46 -11.27 -5.79
C VAL A 30 -10.43 -12.64 -6.46
N GLU A 31 -11.55 -13.05 -7.09
CA GLU A 31 -11.69 -14.32 -7.82
C GLU A 31 -10.66 -14.46 -8.94
N SER A 32 -10.42 -13.39 -9.70
CA SER A 32 -9.46 -13.38 -10.81
C SER A 32 -8.00 -13.17 -10.36
N LYS A 33 -7.76 -12.99 -9.05
CA LYS A 33 -6.45 -12.65 -8.47
C LYS A 33 -5.79 -11.40 -9.08
N VAL A 34 -6.61 -10.42 -9.46
CA VAL A 34 -6.18 -9.14 -10.04
C VAL A 34 -6.29 -8.03 -8.99
N LEU A 35 -5.22 -7.27 -8.81
CA LEU A 35 -5.22 -6.10 -7.94
C LEU A 35 -5.93 -4.91 -8.61
N THR A 36 -6.61 -4.10 -7.81
CA THR A 36 -7.15 -2.81 -8.24
C THR A 36 -6.02 -1.80 -8.48
N MET A 37 -6.25 -0.76 -9.30
CA MET A 37 -5.26 0.30 -9.52
C MET A 37 -4.71 0.91 -8.21
N PRO A 38 -5.53 1.24 -7.19
CA PRO A 38 -5.02 1.73 -5.91
C PRO A 38 -4.19 0.70 -5.14
N ALA A 39 -4.59 -0.58 -5.17
CA ALA A 39 -3.82 -1.64 -4.53
C ALA A 39 -2.46 -1.86 -5.22
N ILE A 40 -2.40 -1.76 -6.54
CA ILE A 40 -1.13 -1.80 -7.30
C ILE A 40 -0.23 -0.64 -6.86
N TYR A 41 -0.77 0.59 -6.79
CA TYR A 41 -0.02 1.75 -6.34
C TYR A 41 0.57 1.55 -4.93
N VAL A 42 -0.25 1.11 -3.98
CA VAL A 42 0.21 0.84 -2.60
C VAL A 42 1.29 -0.23 -2.57
N LEU A 43 1.12 -1.33 -3.30
CA LEU A 43 2.10 -2.41 -3.37
C LEU A 43 3.45 -1.91 -3.91
N GLU A 44 3.45 -1.17 -5.01
CA GLU A 44 4.68 -0.65 -5.61
C GLU A 44 5.35 0.39 -4.70
N VAL A 45 4.60 1.30 -4.08
CA VAL A 45 5.17 2.24 -3.11
C VAL A 45 5.82 1.51 -1.94
N LEU A 46 5.14 0.52 -1.36
CA LEU A 46 5.71 -0.26 -0.25
C LEU A 46 6.93 -1.08 -0.66
N LYS A 47 6.97 -1.59 -1.89
CA LYS A 47 8.14 -2.27 -2.46
C LYS A 47 9.35 -1.36 -2.53
N GLU A 48 9.17 -0.14 -3.06
CA GLU A 48 10.27 0.83 -3.16
C GLU A 48 10.78 1.22 -1.76
N ILE A 49 9.89 1.50 -0.80
CA ILE A 49 10.31 1.79 0.58
C ILE A 49 11.01 0.59 1.24
N LYS A 50 10.57 -0.64 0.97
CA LYS A 50 11.19 -1.86 1.54
C LYS A 50 12.63 -2.04 1.04
N LYS A 51 12.88 -1.79 -0.25
CA LYS A 51 14.24 -1.87 -0.84
C LYS A 51 15.21 -0.92 -0.14
N ASP A 52 14.77 0.30 0.12
CA ASP A 52 15.59 1.33 0.77
C ASP A 52 15.50 1.30 2.31
N SER A 53 14.73 0.39 2.90
CA SER A 53 14.39 0.43 4.33
C SER A 53 15.59 0.30 5.28
N SER A 54 16.71 -0.24 4.81
CA SER A 54 17.96 -0.34 5.57
C SER A 54 18.79 0.95 5.58
N SER A 55 18.65 1.80 4.56
CA SER A 55 19.37 3.08 4.45
C SER A 55 18.59 4.26 5.03
N LEU A 56 17.28 4.08 5.26
CA LEU A 56 16.42 5.10 5.84
C LEU A 56 16.65 5.26 7.35
N THR A 57 16.79 6.51 7.78
CA THR A 57 16.97 6.88 9.19
C THR A 57 15.79 6.43 10.05
N ARG A 58 16.07 5.76 11.16
CA ARG A 58 15.08 5.35 12.16
C ARG A 58 14.95 6.41 13.23
N ARG A 59 13.80 6.47 13.89
CA ARG A 59 13.58 7.43 14.99
C ARG A 59 14.50 7.20 16.18
N GLY A 60 14.95 5.95 16.38
CA GLY A 60 15.95 5.60 17.38
C GLY A 60 17.34 6.18 17.08
N ASP A 61 17.67 6.42 15.81
CA ASP A 61 18.97 7.02 15.43
C ASP A 61 19.02 8.51 15.80
N ILE A 62 17.86 9.17 15.83
CA ILE A 62 17.72 10.60 16.12
C ILE A 62 17.58 10.86 17.63
N ASN A 63 16.88 9.97 18.35
CA ASN A 63 16.57 10.15 19.76
C ASN A 63 17.43 9.23 20.62
N MET A 64 18.19 9.80 21.56
CA MET A 64 19.03 9.04 22.51
C MET A 64 18.24 8.16 23.50
N HIS A 65 16.90 8.23 23.49
CA HIS A 65 16.03 7.46 24.37
C HIS A 65 15.28 6.36 23.60
N LEU A 66 15.20 5.17 24.18
CA LEU A 66 14.42 4.05 23.64
C LEU A 66 12.93 4.38 23.72
N THR A 67 12.34 4.78 22.60
CA THR A 67 10.89 4.98 22.48
C THR A 67 10.23 3.75 21.84
N ARG A 68 8.94 3.55 22.12
CA ARG A 68 8.14 2.46 21.50
C ARG A 68 8.14 2.51 19.96
N GLN A 69 8.48 3.67 19.38
CA GLN A 69 8.52 3.92 17.95
C GLN A 69 9.97 4.02 17.42
N ALA A 70 10.98 3.62 18.19
CA ALA A 70 12.39 3.74 17.80
C ALA A 70 12.70 3.01 16.49
N ASP A 71 12.06 1.86 16.26
CA ASP A 71 12.19 1.07 15.03
C ASP A 71 11.39 1.63 13.84
N GLN A 72 10.53 2.63 14.03
CA GLN A 72 9.84 3.26 12.90
C GLN A 72 10.82 4.13 12.10
N ILE A 73 10.62 4.17 10.78
CA ILE A 73 11.33 5.09 9.91
C ILE A 73 10.92 6.53 10.28
N ASP A 74 11.89 7.44 10.33
CA ASP A 74 11.58 8.85 10.54
C ASP A 74 10.81 9.41 9.33
N VAL A 75 9.72 10.12 9.61
CA VAL A 75 8.90 10.75 8.57
C VAL A 75 9.02 12.25 8.76
N PRO A 76 9.71 12.96 7.85
CA PRO A 76 9.92 14.39 7.96
C PRO A 76 8.59 15.14 8.13
N ARG A 77 8.55 16.18 8.97
CA ARG A 77 7.33 16.98 9.11
C ARG A 77 7.07 17.77 7.83
N ALA A 78 5.95 17.52 7.18
CA ALA A 78 5.53 18.27 5.98
C ALA A 78 4.25 19.06 6.26
N ARG A 79 4.28 20.38 6.05
CA ARG A 79 3.10 21.27 6.19
C ARG A 79 2.20 21.22 4.96
N LEU A 80 2.80 21.18 3.77
CA LEU A 80 2.07 21.30 2.51
C LEU A 80 1.39 19.99 2.13
N THR A 81 0.11 20.05 1.80
CA THR A 81 -0.67 18.90 1.34
C THR A 81 -0.08 18.25 0.10
N LYS A 82 0.53 19.04 -0.80
CA LYS A 82 1.23 18.53 -2.00
C LYS A 82 2.36 17.56 -1.62
N THR A 83 3.16 17.93 -0.62
CA THR A 83 4.23 17.08 -0.10
C THR A 83 3.66 15.87 0.64
N GLN A 84 2.59 16.05 1.41
CA GLN A 84 1.94 14.95 2.12
C GLN A 84 1.31 13.91 1.18
N ARG A 85 0.93 14.31 -0.04
CA ARG A 85 0.41 13.41 -1.09
C ARG A 85 1.51 12.84 -1.98
N HIS A 86 2.76 13.24 -1.80
CA HIS A 86 3.88 12.68 -2.55
C HIS A 86 4.07 11.21 -2.18
N TRP A 87 4.34 10.36 -3.17
CA TRP A 87 4.40 8.91 -3.00
C TRP A 87 5.40 8.49 -1.93
N MET A 88 6.56 9.15 -1.87
CA MET A 88 7.59 8.86 -0.86
C MET A 88 7.08 9.16 0.55
N TYR A 89 6.42 10.31 0.75
CA TYR A 89 5.88 10.68 2.05
C TYR A 89 4.78 9.72 2.51
N LEU A 90 3.85 9.38 1.61
CA LEU A 90 2.82 8.38 1.88
C LEU A 90 3.43 7.01 2.15
N GLY A 91 4.42 6.60 1.37
CA GLY A 91 5.08 5.31 1.49
C GLY A 91 5.75 5.12 2.85
N LEU A 92 6.47 6.13 3.35
CA LEU A 92 7.07 6.07 4.68
C LEU A 92 6.02 5.89 5.78
N LYS A 93 4.88 6.59 5.67
CA LYS A 93 3.75 6.43 6.60
C LYS A 93 3.10 5.06 6.48
N MET A 94 2.85 4.59 5.27
CA MET A 94 2.25 3.28 5.01
C MET A 94 3.14 2.16 5.56
N PHE A 95 4.45 2.24 5.33
CA PHE A 95 5.41 1.26 5.84
C PHE A 95 5.42 1.22 7.36
N ASN A 96 5.40 2.39 8.03
CA ASN A 96 5.33 2.47 9.49
C ASN A 96 4.01 1.96 10.09
N HIS A 97 2.93 1.96 9.31
CA HIS A 97 1.63 1.41 9.71
C HIS A 97 1.61 -0.12 9.70
N LEU A 98 2.52 -0.76 8.96
CA LEU A 98 2.64 -2.22 8.93
C LEU A 98 3.15 -2.75 10.28
N PRO A 99 2.71 -3.96 10.68
CA PRO A 99 3.21 -4.61 11.88
C PRO A 99 4.69 -4.98 11.74
N SER A 100 5.36 -5.07 12.89
CA SER A 100 6.81 -5.22 12.96
C SER A 100 7.32 -6.47 12.24
N ASP A 101 6.61 -7.58 12.36
CA ASP A 101 6.95 -8.84 11.68
C ASP A 101 7.01 -8.69 10.16
N LEU A 102 6.06 -7.94 9.57
CA LEU A 102 6.07 -7.64 8.14
C LEU A 102 7.24 -6.73 7.79
N ARG A 103 7.46 -5.64 8.53
CA ARG A 103 8.56 -4.71 8.24
C ARG A 103 9.93 -5.39 8.24
N HIS A 104 10.15 -6.36 9.13
CA HIS A 104 11.42 -7.09 9.25
C HIS A 104 11.52 -8.33 8.36
N SER A 105 10.43 -8.79 7.75
CA SER A 105 10.47 -9.95 6.87
C SER A 105 11.38 -9.74 5.64
N GLU A 106 11.86 -10.83 5.04
CA GLU A 106 12.61 -10.81 3.78
C GLU A 106 11.78 -10.17 2.67
N GLU A 107 12.40 -9.47 1.74
CA GLU A 107 11.73 -8.75 0.66
C GLU A 107 10.71 -9.60 -0.11
N LYS A 108 11.05 -10.84 -0.48
CA LYS A 108 10.11 -11.74 -1.19
C LYS A 108 8.88 -12.07 -0.36
N THR A 109 9.08 -12.37 0.93
CA THR A 109 8.00 -12.68 1.88
C THR A 109 7.13 -11.46 2.13
N PHE A 110 7.74 -10.29 2.30
CA PHE A 110 7.06 -9.01 2.41
C PHE A 110 6.15 -8.75 1.21
N GLN A 111 6.71 -8.80 0.00
CA GLN A 111 5.95 -8.55 -1.23
C GLN A 111 4.77 -9.49 -1.38
N LYS A 112 4.98 -10.79 -1.09
CA LYS A 112 3.93 -11.80 -1.16
C LYS A 112 2.80 -11.51 -0.17
N ARG A 113 3.12 -11.31 1.12
CA ARG A 113 2.10 -11.08 2.17
C ARG A 113 1.31 -9.80 1.92
N ILE A 114 1.98 -8.70 1.55
CA ILE A 114 1.31 -7.44 1.23
C ILE A 114 0.39 -7.61 0.01
N ARG A 115 0.87 -8.27 -1.06
CA ARG A 115 0.05 -8.54 -2.25
C ARG A 115 -1.18 -9.38 -1.92
N GLU A 116 -1.03 -10.46 -1.16
CA GLU A 116 -2.13 -11.34 -0.75
C GLU A 116 -3.17 -10.57 0.08
N LYS A 117 -2.71 -9.75 1.03
CA LYS A 117 -3.59 -8.94 1.86
C LYS A 117 -4.34 -7.89 1.05
N LEU A 118 -3.65 -7.14 0.20
CA LEU A 118 -4.27 -6.12 -0.67
C LEU A 118 -5.25 -6.73 -1.68
N LEU A 119 -4.97 -7.94 -2.17
CA LEU A 119 -5.88 -8.67 -3.03
C LEU A 119 -7.16 -9.07 -2.29
N LYS A 120 -7.03 -9.59 -1.06
CA LYS A 120 -8.17 -9.99 -0.23
C LYS A 120 -9.09 -8.81 0.10
N GLU A 121 -8.52 -7.69 0.52
CA GLU A 121 -9.30 -6.50 0.92
C GLU A 121 -9.86 -5.71 -0.28
N CYS A 122 -9.23 -5.82 -1.46
CA CYS A 122 -9.69 -5.22 -2.71
C CYS A 122 -10.00 -3.70 -2.58
N ILE A 123 -9.02 -2.92 -2.11
CA ILE A 123 -9.18 -1.49 -1.85
C ILE A 123 -9.44 -0.68 -3.13
N TYR A 124 -10.34 0.31 -3.08
CA TYR A 124 -10.76 1.14 -4.23
C TYR A 124 -10.21 2.57 -4.20
N THR A 125 -9.52 2.92 -3.12
CA THR A 125 -8.82 4.19 -2.91
C THR A 125 -7.49 3.89 -2.23
N VAL A 126 -6.54 4.82 -2.33
CA VAL A 126 -5.27 4.71 -1.59
C VAL A 126 -5.53 4.80 -0.08
N ASP A 127 -6.45 5.68 0.34
CA ASP A 127 -6.79 5.84 1.76
C ASP A 127 -7.44 4.59 2.36
N GLY A 128 -8.10 3.75 1.55
CA GLY A 128 -8.61 2.46 2.02
C GLY A 128 -7.53 1.52 2.56
N PHE A 129 -6.25 1.80 2.31
CA PHE A 129 -5.13 1.09 2.94
C PHE A 129 -5.11 1.23 4.47
N TRP A 130 -5.48 2.39 5.01
CA TRP A 130 -5.39 2.65 6.46
C TRP A 130 -6.41 1.85 7.28
N GLU A 131 -7.38 1.24 6.61
CA GLU A 131 -8.40 0.36 7.19
C GLU A 131 -8.01 -1.12 7.08
N VAL A 132 -6.90 -1.44 6.41
CA VAL A 132 -6.45 -2.82 6.20
C VAL A 132 -5.73 -3.34 7.45
N GLU A 133 -6.27 -4.37 8.07
CA GLU A 133 -5.64 -5.05 9.21
C GLU A 133 -4.60 -6.08 8.73
N PHE A 134 -3.32 -5.81 8.94
CA PHE A 134 -2.20 -6.62 8.47
C PHE A 134 -1.77 -7.73 9.45
#